data_AF-A0A5J4VG22-F1
#
_entry.id   AF-A0A5J4VG22-F1
#
_cell.length_a   1.000
_cell.length_b   1.000
_cell.length_c   1.000
_cell.angle_alpha   90.00
_cell.angle_beta   90.00
_cell.angle_gamma   90.00
#
_symmetry.space_group_name_H-M   'P 1'
#
loop_
_entity.id
_entity.type
_entity.pdbx_description
1 polymer ?
#
loop_
_entity_poly.entity_id
_entity_poly.type
_entity_poly.pdbx_seq_one_letter_code
_entity_poly.pdbx_strand_id
1 'polypeptide(L)'
;MQQEQEFYETARAIVSFTDSYTQNKQGKQNEQSDSEPTPSLVEISAYLENLSNKIWKNNRCKQVIQIPKLLRSLSALVTFRLAIHIDLDVDNQRLEVRHWSRQCLIYIQVFGDEQDQSELVNNGYGRVTSITFCSAGGKGEEQDEEILNGLIRIYDFLRALHEGRNEWKPYFQTLPLLARRTEEQMEEEGANEEIDAQMNNNGYGSNIMFNANSARAMTLNHFIRRN
;
A
#
# COMPACT_ATOMS: atom_id res chain seq x y z
N MET A 1 13.57 24.03 -8.57
CA MET A 1 13.21 24.90 -7.43
C MET A 1 11.70 24.89 -7.19
N GLN A 2 10.87 25.47 -8.07
CA GLN A 2 9.41 25.55 -7.83
C GLN A 2 8.70 24.18 -7.75
N GLN A 3 8.98 23.26 -8.69
CA GLN A 3 8.40 21.90 -8.67
C GLN A 3 8.87 21.05 -7.48
N GLU A 4 10.04 21.34 -6.93
CA GLU A 4 10.59 20.63 -5.79
C GLU A 4 9.93 21.12 -4.49
N GLN A 5 9.75 22.43 -4.36
CA GLN A 5 9.01 23.02 -3.26
C GLN A 5 7.55 22.51 -3.21
N GLU A 6 6.87 22.52 -4.36
CA GLU A 6 5.50 22.02 -4.48
C GLU A 6 5.38 20.55 -4.02
N PHE A 7 6.36 19.70 -4.38
CA PHE A 7 6.38 18.31 -3.93
C PHE A 7 6.42 18.17 -2.40
N TYR A 8 7.26 18.96 -1.73
CA TYR A 8 7.35 18.92 -0.26
C TYR A 8 6.11 19.53 0.41
N GLU A 9 5.48 20.54 -0.19
CA GLU A 9 4.21 21.10 0.28
C GLU A 9 3.07 20.07 0.17
N THR A 10 2.94 19.39 -0.97
CA THR A 10 1.98 18.28 -1.16
C THR A 10 2.17 17.18 -0.10
N ALA A 11 3.42 16.73 0.09
CA ALA A 11 3.74 15.70 1.06
C ALA A 11 3.41 16.14 2.50
N ARG A 12 3.71 17.39 2.86
CA ARG A 12 3.39 17.95 4.18
C ARG A 12 1.88 17.98 4.41
N ALA A 13 1.10 18.40 3.41
CA ALA A 13 -0.36 18.43 3.50
C ALA A 13 -0.95 17.04 3.77
N ILE A 14 -0.46 15.99 3.08
CA ILE A 14 -0.88 14.60 3.30
C ILE A 14 -0.56 14.14 4.74
N VAL A 15 0.64 14.45 5.23
CA VAL A 15 1.05 14.09 6.60
C VAL A 15 0.17 14.80 7.63
N SER A 16 -0.01 16.13 7.50
CA SER A 16 -0.84 16.93 8.41
C SER A 16 -2.29 16.45 8.44
N PHE A 17 -2.87 16.16 7.27
CA PHE A 17 -4.22 15.60 7.17
C PHE A 17 -4.36 14.28 7.92
N THR A 18 -3.40 13.38 7.71
CA THR A 18 -3.45 12.04 8.33
C THR A 18 -3.24 12.11 9.85
N ASP A 19 -2.35 12.98 10.31
CA ASP A 19 -2.11 13.22 11.74
C ASP A 19 -3.37 13.79 12.42
N SER A 20 -4.03 14.78 11.80
CA SER A 20 -5.31 15.35 12.26
C SER A 20 -6.39 14.28 12.40
N TYR A 21 -6.57 13.43 11.38
CA TYR A 21 -7.53 12.34 11.43
C TYR A 21 -7.23 11.33 12.54
N THR A 22 -5.95 10.96 12.72
CA THR A 22 -5.54 9.99 13.75
C THR A 22 -5.78 10.54 15.16
N GLN A 23 -5.54 11.84 15.38
CA GLN A 23 -5.81 12.52 16.65
C GLN A 23 -7.31 12.61 16.96
N ASN A 24 -8.14 12.93 15.96
CA ASN A 24 -9.59 12.99 16.10
C ASN A 24 -10.18 11.63 16.51
N LYS A 25 -9.66 10.53 15.93
CA LYS A 25 -10.07 9.16 16.28
C LYS A 25 -9.69 8.76 17.72
N GLN A 26 -8.66 9.38 18.31
CA GLN A 26 -8.22 9.10 19.68
C GLN A 26 -8.90 9.98 20.75
N GLY A 27 -9.81 10.88 20.36
CA GLY A 27 -10.48 11.80 21.28
C GLY A 27 -9.54 12.81 21.95
N LYS A 28 -8.36 13.06 21.37
CA LYS A 28 -7.30 13.91 21.94
C LYS A 28 -7.33 15.37 21.46
N GLN A 29 -8.50 15.92 21.15
CA GLN A 29 -8.59 17.36 20.94
C GLN A 29 -8.62 18.06 22.32
N ASN A 30 -7.47 18.62 22.72
CA ASN A 30 -7.47 19.73 23.66
C ASN A 30 -7.82 20.99 22.85
N GLU A 31 -8.74 21.80 23.38
CA GLU A 31 -9.17 23.07 22.79
C GLU A 31 -7.97 23.94 22.38
N GLN A 32 -8.09 24.56 21.20
CA GLN A 32 -7.16 25.53 20.60
C GLN A 32 -5.77 25.01 20.21
N SER A 33 -5.63 24.66 18.93
CA SER A 33 -4.40 24.95 18.18
C SER A 33 -4.77 25.72 16.93
N ASP A 34 -4.10 26.85 16.67
CA ASP A 34 -4.10 27.60 15.40
C ASP A 34 -3.47 26.75 14.28
N SER A 35 -4.02 25.57 14.00
CA SER A 35 -3.57 24.69 12.93
C SER A 35 -4.12 25.18 11.60
N GLU A 36 -3.29 25.13 10.55
CA GLU A 36 -3.72 25.31 9.17
C GLU A 36 -5.01 24.50 8.88
N PRO A 37 -5.92 25.01 8.03
CA PRO A 37 -7.13 24.30 7.69
C PRO A 37 -6.77 22.90 7.17
N THR A 38 -7.37 21.87 7.80
CA THR A 38 -7.18 20.48 7.35
C THR A 38 -7.78 20.36 5.95
N PRO A 39 -7.02 19.89 4.94
CA PRO A 39 -7.54 19.78 3.58
C PRO A 39 -8.78 18.88 3.50
N SER A 40 -9.69 19.18 2.58
CA SER A 40 -10.85 18.34 2.26
C SER A 40 -10.44 17.01 1.62
N LEU A 41 -11.34 16.03 1.58
CA LEU A 41 -11.05 14.74 0.93
C LEU A 41 -10.72 14.89 -0.55
N VAL A 42 -11.40 15.80 -1.27
CA VAL A 42 -11.14 16.10 -2.68
C VAL A 42 -9.73 16.65 -2.86
N GLU A 43 -9.30 17.59 -2.01
CA GLU A 43 -7.94 18.15 -2.06
C GLU A 43 -6.89 17.08 -1.76
N ILE A 44 -7.15 16.21 -0.77
CA ILE A 44 -6.24 15.10 -0.44
C ILE A 44 -6.15 14.09 -1.58
N SER A 45 -7.26 13.73 -2.23
CA SER A 45 -7.24 12.87 -3.41
C SER A 45 -6.35 13.47 -4.50
N ALA A 46 -6.50 14.77 -4.81
CA ALA A 46 -5.69 15.46 -5.80
C ALA A 46 -4.20 15.50 -5.42
N TYR A 47 -3.87 15.71 -4.13
CA TYR A 47 -2.51 15.67 -3.63
C TYR A 47 -1.88 14.28 -3.75
N LEU A 48 -2.62 13.22 -3.43
CA LEU A 48 -2.15 11.84 -3.56
C LEU A 48 -1.98 11.44 -5.03
N GLU A 49 -2.88 11.86 -5.91
CA GLU A 49 -2.73 11.68 -7.35
C GLU A 49 -1.48 12.39 -7.89
N ASN A 50 -1.26 13.64 -7.48
CA ASN A 50 -0.07 14.39 -7.88
C ASN A 50 1.21 13.70 -7.38
N LEU A 51 1.20 13.25 -6.12
CA LEU A 51 2.31 12.51 -5.52
C LEU A 51 2.58 11.20 -6.27
N SER A 52 1.55 10.41 -6.57
CA SER A 52 1.68 9.12 -7.28
C SER A 52 2.29 9.32 -8.67
N ASN A 53 1.80 10.32 -9.41
CA ASN A 53 2.32 10.71 -10.72
C ASN A 53 3.79 11.15 -10.64
N LYS A 54 4.17 11.89 -9.60
CA LYS A 54 5.56 12.32 -9.39
C LYS A 54 6.48 11.16 -9.02
N ILE A 55 6.02 10.18 -8.22
CA ILE A 55 6.79 8.97 -7.93
C ILE A 55 7.05 8.18 -9.22
N TRP A 56 5.99 7.93 -9.99
CA TRP A 56 6.06 7.13 -11.22
C TRP A 56 6.92 7.78 -12.31
N LYS A 57 6.67 9.06 -12.65
CA LYS A 57 7.33 9.71 -13.79
C LYS A 57 8.76 10.17 -13.51
N ASN A 58 9.06 10.55 -12.26
CA ASN A 58 10.31 11.21 -11.92
C ASN A 58 11.22 10.36 -11.03
N ASN A 59 10.89 9.09 -10.80
CA ASN A 59 11.64 8.17 -9.95
C ASN A 59 11.94 8.75 -8.55
N ARG A 60 10.92 9.33 -7.91
CA ARG A 60 11.06 10.08 -6.64
C ARG A 60 10.91 9.23 -5.38
N CYS A 61 10.99 7.90 -5.48
CA CYS A 61 10.90 6.97 -4.34
C CYS A 61 11.80 7.40 -3.17
N LYS A 62 13.08 7.66 -3.47
CA LYS A 62 14.07 8.10 -2.49
C LYS A 62 13.68 9.38 -1.74
N GLN A 63 13.04 10.33 -2.43
CA GLN A 63 12.58 11.58 -1.80
C GLN A 63 11.38 11.33 -0.90
N VAL A 64 10.47 10.44 -1.30
CA VAL A 64 9.29 10.07 -0.50
C VAL A 64 9.69 9.42 0.82
N ILE A 65 10.65 8.49 0.81
CA ILE A 65 11.09 7.80 2.04
C ILE A 65 11.84 8.72 3.01
N GLN A 66 12.43 9.81 2.50
CA GLN A 66 13.15 10.80 3.31
C GLN A 66 12.19 11.76 4.02
N ILE A 67 10.93 11.86 3.59
CA ILE A 67 9.95 12.74 4.23
C ILE A 67 9.40 12.05 5.47
N PRO A 68 9.60 12.64 6.67
CA PRO A 68 9.15 12.03 7.91
C PRO A 68 7.65 11.72 7.90
N LYS A 69 7.29 10.52 8.39
CA LYS A 69 5.92 10.00 8.52
C LYS A 69 5.16 9.76 7.22
N LEU A 70 5.64 10.17 6.05
CA LEU A 70 4.86 10.11 4.81
C LEU A 70 4.44 8.68 4.45
N LEU A 71 5.35 7.70 4.53
CA LEU A 71 5.00 6.28 4.31
C LEU A 71 3.92 5.80 5.27
N ARG A 72 4.05 6.13 6.56
CA ARG A 72 3.07 5.79 7.59
C ARG A 72 1.71 6.45 7.29
N SER A 73 1.71 7.69 6.81
CA SER A 73 0.50 8.40 6.41
C SER A 73 -0.18 7.70 5.23
N LEU A 74 0.57 7.35 4.19
CA LEU A 74 0.07 6.58 3.04
C LEU A 74 -0.54 5.24 3.49
N SER A 75 0.17 4.48 4.33
CA SER A 75 -0.34 3.22 4.90
C SER A 75 -1.66 3.38 5.66
N ALA A 76 -1.79 4.45 6.44
CA ALA A 76 -3.03 4.75 7.17
C ALA A 76 -4.18 5.11 6.21
N LEU A 77 -3.89 5.89 5.16
CA LEU A 77 -4.88 6.31 4.18
C LEU A 77 -5.37 5.17 3.28
N VAL A 78 -4.56 4.14 3.04
CA VAL A 78 -5.02 2.93 2.34
C VAL A 78 -6.15 2.21 3.08
N THR A 79 -6.15 2.27 4.42
CA THR A 79 -7.19 1.65 5.26
C THR A 79 -8.21 2.65 5.80
N PHE A 80 -8.25 3.86 5.22
CA PHE A 80 -9.06 4.99 5.68
C PHE A 80 -10.54 4.61 5.78
N ARG A 81 -11.07 4.40 6.99
CA ARG A 81 -12.40 3.77 7.18
C ARG A 81 -13.55 4.62 6.63
N LEU A 82 -14.51 3.94 6.05
CA LEU A 82 -15.85 4.43 5.79
C LEU A 82 -16.58 4.55 7.14
N ALA A 83 -16.94 5.77 7.56
CA ALA A 83 -17.92 5.91 8.63
C ALA A 83 -19.27 5.44 8.09
N ILE A 84 -20.06 4.75 8.93
CA ILE A 84 -21.35 4.13 8.59
C ILE A 84 -22.22 5.17 7.84
N HIS A 85 -22.53 4.84 6.59
CA HIS A 85 -22.88 5.75 5.50
C HIS A 85 -24.25 6.42 5.58
N ILE A 86 -24.29 7.71 5.22
CA ILE A 86 -25.50 8.40 4.75
C ILE A 86 -25.23 9.11 3.40
N ASP A 87 -23.98 9.37 3.00
CA ASP A 87 -23.63 10.22 1.85
C ASP A 87 -22.64 9.56 0.85
N LEU A 88 -23.19 9.14 -0.30
CA LEU A 88 -22.47 8.47 -1.39
C LEU A 88 -21.28 9.28 -1.95
N ASP A 89 -21.35 10.61 -1.94
CA ASP A 89 -20.29 11.45 -2.51
C ASP A 89 -19.02 11.38 -1.65
N VAL A 90 -19.19 11.48 -0.33
CA VAL A 90 -18.10 11.35 0.65
C VAL A 90 -17.44 9.97 0.54
N ASP A 91 -18.21 8.94 0.18
CA ASP A 91 -17.72 7.58 0.10
C ASP A 91 -16.90 7.32 -1.16
N ASN A 92 -17.32 7.90 -2.29
CA ASN A 92 -16.51 7.93 -3.50
C ASN A 92 -15.18 8.67 -3.26
N GLN A 93 -15.21 9.81 -2.59
CA GLN A 93 -13.98 10.55 -2.25
C GLN A 93 -13.04 9.72 -1.37
N ARG A 94 -13.58 8.95 -0.42
CA ARG A 94 -12.78 8.01 0.40
C ARG A 94 -12.15 6.90 -0.42
N LEU A 95 -12.87 6.35 -1.39
CA LEU A 95 -12.33 5.34 -2.31
C LEU A 95 -11.17 5.90 -3.13
N GLU A 96 -11.28 7.14 -3.61
CA GLU A 96 -10.18 7.83 -4.32
C GLU A 96 -8.94 8.01 -3.42
N VAL A 97 -9.13 8.49 -2.18
CA VAL A 97 -8.02 8.63 -1.21
C VAL A 97 -7.31 7.29 -1.00
N ARG A 98 -8.05 6.21 -0.81
CA ARG A 98 -7.48 4.85 -0.66
C ARG A 98 -6.76 4.41 -1.93
N HIS A 99 -7.38 4.63 -3.09
CA HIS A 99 -6.84 4.24 -4.39
C HIS A 99 -5.48 4.92 -4.63
N TRP A 100 -5.41 6.25 -4.53
CA TRP A 100 -4.17 6.98 -4.81
C TRP A 100 -3.08 6.74 -3.76
N SER A 101 -3.46 6.54 -2.49
CA SER A 101 -2.51 6.13 -1.46
C SER A 101 -1.87 4.79 -1.78
N ARG A 102 -2.68 3.82 -2.24
CA ARG A 102 -2.20 2.50 -2.67
C ARG A 102 -1.29 2.60 -3.89
N GLN A 103 -1.64 3.43 -4.89
CA GLN A 103 -0.77 3.66 -6.05
C GLN A 103 0.60 4.21 -5.64
N CYS A 104 0.65 5.16 -4.69
CA CYS A 104 1.92 5.67 -4.17
C CYS A 104 2.79 4.52 -3.61
N LEU A 105 2.23 3.68 -2.73
CA LEU A 105 2.98 2.57 -2.13
C LEU A 105 3.41 1.52 -3.18
N ILE A 106 2.55 1.20 -4.15
CA ILE A 106 2.88 0.30 -5.26
C ILE A 106 4.06 0.84 -6.06
N TYR A 107 4.06 2.13 -6.40
CA TYR A 107 5.16 2.71 -7.16
C TYR A 107 6.47 2.71 -6.38
N ILE A 108 6.45 2.96 -5.07
CA ILE A 108 7.65 2.83 -4.22
C ILE A 108 8.12 1.37 -4.17
N GLN A 109 7.20 0.41 -4.10
CA GLN A 109 7.54 -1.01 -4.12
C GLN A 109 8.20 -1.40 -5.45
N VAL A 110 7.65 -0.94 -6.58
CA VAL A 110 8.12 -1.28 -7.93
C VAL A 110 9.42 -0.57 -8.28
N PHE A 111 9.55 0.72 -7.96
CA PHE A 111 10.66 1.60 -8.39
C PHE A 111 11.59 2.01 -7.25
N GLY A 112 11.48 1.39 -6.08
CA GLY A 112 12.38 1.65 -4.97
C GLY A 112 13.68 0.85 -5.06
N ASP A 113 14.77 1.35 -4.50
CA ASP A 113 15.97 0.54 -4.27
C ASP A 113 15.87 -0.29 -2.99
N GLU A 114 16.97 -0.91 -2.57
CA GLU A 114 17.07 -1.68 -1.33
C GLU A 114 16.62 -0.90 -0.08
N GLN A 115 16.97 0.39 0.01
CA GLN A 115 16.62 1.23 1.13
C GLN A 115 15.11 1.50 1.13
N ASP A 116 14.54 1.81 -0.04
CA ASP A 116 13.09 2.01 -0.19
C ASP A 116 12.29 0.75 0.20
N GLN A 117 12.75 -0.45 -0.19
CA GLN A 117 12.10 -1.70 0.22
C GLN A 117 12.15 -1.92 1.73
N SER A 118 13.30 -1.63 2.35
CA SER A 118 13.48 -1.72 3.81
C SER A 118 12.50 -0.82 4.54
N GLU A 119 12.37 0.43 4.10
CA GLU A 119 11.44 1.39 4.68
C GLU A 119 9.97 0.99 4.49
N LEU A 120 9.60 0.44 3.32
CA LEU A 120 8.25 -0.08 3.10
C LEU A 120 7.90 -1.21 4.08
N VAL A 121 8.78 -2.21 4.22
CA VAL A 121 8.55 -3.34 5.13
C VAL A 121 8.47 -2.87 6.59
N ASN A 122 9.35 -1.94 7.00
CA ASN A 122 9.34 -1.36 8.34
C ASN A 122 8.08 -0.54 8.64
N ASN A 123 7.47 0.05 7.61
CA ASN A 123 6.20 0.78 7.72
C ASN A 123 4.97 -0.12 7.54
N GLY A 124 5.13 -1.45 7.58
CA GLY A 124 4.04 -2.41 7.57
C GLY A 124 3.38 -2.59 6.21
N TYR A 125 4.13 -2.41 5.11
CA TYR A 125 3.58 -2.60 3.76
C TYR A 125 2.96 -3.99 3.57
N GLY A 126 3.57 -5.06 4.10
CA GLY A 126 3.01 -6.42 4.06
C GLY A 126 1.61 -6.48 4.68
N ARG A 127 1.47 -5.90 5.88
CA ARG A 127 0.18 -5.75 6.57
C ARG A 127 -0.85 -4.98 5.75
N VAL A 128 -0.44 -3.84 5.17
CA VAL A 128 -1.34 -3.00 4.35
C VAL A 128 -1.81 -3.76 3.11
N THR A 129 -0.91 -4.44 2.41
CA THR A 129 -1.25 -5.25 1.24
C THR A 129 -2.21 -6.37 1.61
N SER A 130 -1.95 -7.09 2.71
CA SER A 130 -2.84 -8.12 3.25
C SER A 130 -4.25 -7.61 3.49
N ILE A 131 -4.40 -6.53 4.28
CA ILE A 131 -5.70 -5.95 4.59
C ILE A 131 -6.43 -5.57 3.31
N THR A 132 -5.75 -4.92 2.35
CA THR A 132 -6.40 -4.52 1.10
C THR A 132 -6.88 -5.72 0.29
N PHE A 133 -6.06 -6.76 0.18
CA PHE A 133 -6.37 -7.98 -0.54
C PHE A 133 -7.57 -8.71 0.09
N CYS A 134 -7.54 -8.94 1.40
CA CYS A 134 -8.63 -9.60 2.14
C CYS A 134 -9.93 -8.78 2.14
N SER A 135 -9.86 -7.49 1.85
CA SER A 135 -11.01 -6.59 1.79
C SER A 135 -11.57 -6.37 0.38
N ALA A 136 -11.08 -7.08 -0.65
CA ALA A 136 -11.59 -6.99 -2.02
C ALA A 136 -13.08 -7.40 -2.05
N GLY A 137 -13.95 -6.40 -1.99
CA GLY A 137 -15.36 -6.54 -1.60
C GLY A 137 -16.37 -6.17 -2.70
N GLY A 138 -15.93 -6.17 -3.96
CA GLY A 138 -16.79 -5.94 -5.12
C GLY A 138 -17.81 -7.07 -5.35
N LYS A 139 -18.53 -7.00 -6.47
CA LYS A 139 -19.39 -8.09 -6.94
C LYS A 139 -19.08 -8.40 -8.40
N GLY A 140 -18.92 -9.67 -8.72
CA GLY A 140 -18.67 -10.09 -10.10
C GLY A 140 -17.26 -9.72 -10.57
N GLU A 141 -17.12 -9.25 -11.81
CA GLU A 141 -15.83 -9.08 -12.49
C GLU A 141 -14.89 -8.07 -11.80
N GLU A 142 -15.43 -7.00 -11.21
CA GLU A 142 -14.63 -6.00 -10.48
C GLU A 142 -13.95 -6.62 -9.24
N GLN A 143 -14.62 -7.55 -8.57
CA GLN A 143 -14.05 -8.26 -7.43
C GLN A 143 -12.92 -9.19 -7.87
N ASP A 144 -13.14 -9.93 -8.96
CA ASP A 144 -12.15 -10.84 -9.53
C ASP A 144 -10.88 -10.09 -9.97
N GLU A 145 -11.03 -8.89 -10.55
CA GLU A 145 -9.90 -8.03 -10.93
C GLU A 145 -9.13 -7.50 -9.70
N GLU A 146 -9.82 -7.04 -8.66
CA GLU A 146 -9.18 -6.58 -7.43
C GLU A 146 -8.41 -7.71 -6.73
N ILE A 147 -9.00 -8.91 -6.67
CA ILE A 147 -8.37 -10.12 -6.13
C ILE A 147 -7.13 -10.48 -6.94
N LEU A 148 -7.26 -10.54 -8.28
CA LEU A 148 -6.15 -10.87 -9.17
C LEU A 148 -5.00 -9.87 -9.02
N ASN A 149 -5.31 -8.58 -9.00
CA ASN A 149 -4.33 -7.53 -8.80
C ASN A 149 -3.65 -7.67 -7.44
N GLY A 150 -4.41 -7.92 -6.36
CA GLY A 150 -3.86 -8.16 -5.02
C GLY A 150 -2.87 -9.32 -4.99
N LEU A 151 -3.23 -10.45 -5.59
CA LEU A 151 -2.37 -11.65 -5.68
C LEU A 151 -1.08 -11.36 -6.46
N ILE A 152 -1.17 -10.68 -7.60
CA ILE A 152 0.01 -10.30 -8.39
C ILE A 152 0.93 -9.39 -7.58
N ARG A 153 0.39 -8.41 -6.82
CA ARG A 153 1.21 -7.52 -5.98
C ARG A 153 1.92 -8.27 -4.87
N ILE A 154 1.25 -9.19 -4.19
CA ILE A 154 1.84 -10.03 -3.15
C ILE A 154 2.97 -10.88 -3.74
N TYR A 155 2.70 -11.59 -4.84
CA TYR A 155 3.67 -12.42 -5.53
C TYR A 155 4.90 -11.63 -5.97
N ASP A 156 4.72 -10.53 -6.70
CA ASP A 156 5.81 -9.70 -7.21
C ASP A 156 6.68 -9.13 -6.09
N PHE A 157 6.07 -8.77 -4.97
CA PHE A 157 6.78 -8.22 -3.83
C PHE A 157 7.63 -9.28 -3.12
N LEU A 158 7.02 -10.41 -2.73
CA LEU A 158 7.75 -11.50 -2.07
C LEU A 158 8.85 -12.08 -2.97
N ARG A 159 8.56 -12.26 -4.26
CA ARG A 159 9.55 -12.71 -5.24
C ARG A 159 10.74 -11.74 -5.30
N ALA A 160 10.48 -10.43 -5.37
CA ALA A 160 11.56 -9.46 -5.39
C ALA A 160 12.41 -9.54 -4.11
N LEU A 161 11.81 -9.69 -2.93
CA LEU A 161 12.57 -9.82 -1.69
C LEU A 161 13.37 -11.13 -1.62
N HIS A 162 12.85 -12.25 -2.12
CA HIS A 162 13.54 -13.56 -2.08
C HIS A 162 14.61 -13.72 -3.16
N GLU A 163 14.36 -13.22 -4.37
CA GLU A 163 15.20 -13.44 -5.56
C GLU A 163 16.04 -12.22 -5.94
N GLY A 164 15.78 -11.06 -5.34
CA GLY A 164 16.37 -9.78 -5.74
C GLY A 164 15.74 -9.23 -7.03
N ARG A 165 16.33 -8.17 -7.57
CA ARG A 165 15.91 -7.56 -8.85
C ARG A 165 17.10 -7.38 -9.78
N ASN A 166 17.01 -7.90 -11.01
CA ASN A 166 18.11 -7.87 -11.98
C ASN A 166 17.84 -7.05 -13.26
N GLU A 167 16.59 -6.71 -13.63
CA GLU A 167 16.29 -5.94 -14.86
C GLU A 167 15.07 -5.01 -14.75
N TRP A 168 15.05 -3.92 -15.54
CA TRP A 168 13.99 -2.89 -15.74
C TRP A 168 13.51 -2.09 -14.52
N LYS A 169 13.87 -2.51 -13.31
CA LYS A 169 13.59 -1.85 -12.02
C LYS A 169 14.91 -1.62 -11.28
N PRO A 170 14.96 -0.79 -10.22
CA PRO A 170 16.18 -0.63 -9.44
C PRO A 170 16.66 -1.97 -8.89
N TYR A 171 17.94 -2.21 -9.13
CA TYR A 171 18.64 -3.42 -8.72
C TYR A 171 18.76 -3.47 -7.20
N PHE A 172 18.56 -4.66 -6.64
CA PHE A 172 19.00 -5.00 -5.29
C PHE A 172 19.22 -6.52 -5.16
N GLN A 173 20.12 -6.90 -4.24
CA GLN A 173 20.39 -8.29 -3.87
C GLN A 173 19.25 -8.88 -3.04
N THR A 174 19.19 -10.20 -2.88
CA THR A 174 18.15 -10.84 -2.06
C THR A 174 18.06 -10.23 -0.65
N LEU A 175 16.84 -9.99 -0.17
CA LEU A 175 16.52 -9.36 1.11
C LEU A 175 15.76 -10.34 2.02
N PRO A 176 16.35 -11.49 2.40
CA PRO A 176 15.63 -12.59 3.06
C PRO A 176 15.06 -12.22 4.44
N LEU A 177 15.68 -11.29 5.16
CA LEU A 177 15.16 -10.81 6.45
C LEU A 177 13.90 -9.96 6.27
N LEU A 178 13.83 -9.17 5.19
CA LEU A 178 12.64 -8.39 4.86
C LEU A 178 11.52 -9.29 4.36
N ALA A 179 11.85 -10.29 3.53
CA ALA A 179 10.88 -11.29 3.05
C ALA A 179 10.18 -11.98 4.23
N ARG A 180 10.97 -12.49 5.18
CA ARG A 180 10.45 -13.11 6.40
C ARG A 180 9.55 -12.17 7.20
N ARG A 181 9.96 -10.92 7.40
CA ARG A 181 9.14 -9.92 8.12
C ARG A 181 7.83 -9.64 7.39
N THR A 182 7.84 -9.59 6.06
CA THR A 182 6.62 -9.42 5.26
C THR A 182 5.70 -10.63 5.40
N GLU A 183 6.23 -11.85 5.35
CA GLU A 183 5.46 -13.08 5.55
C GLU A 183 4.82 -13.11 6.96
N GLU A 184 5.58 -12.76 8.00
CA GLU A 184 5.07 -12.63 9.38
C GLU A 184 3.92 -11.59 9.45
N GLN A 185 4.08 -10.42 8.82
CA GLN A 185 3.01 -9.41 8.73
C GLN A 185 1.77 -9.92 7.99
N MET A 186 1.93 -10.76 6.98
CA MET A 186 0.83 -11.31 6.21
C MET A 186 0.06 -12.38 7.01
N GLU A 187 0.78 -13.23 7.72
CA GLU A 187 0.22 -14.25 8.61
C GLU A 187 -0.56 -13.59 9.75
N GLU A 188 -0.02 -12.54 10.38
CA GLU A 188 -0.71 -11.79 11.45
C GLU A 188 -2.08 -11.24 11.02
N GLU A 189 -2.24 -10.89 9.75
CA GLU A 189 -3.48 -10.32 9.19
C GLU A 189 -4.39 -11.38 8.52
N GLY A 190 -4.02 -12.67 8.58
CA GLY A 190 -4.82 -13.75 8.01
C GLY A 190 -4.84 -13.80 6.47
N ALA A 191 -3.84 -13.22 5.81
CA ALA A 191 -3.81 -13.19 4.34
C ALA A 191 -3.51 -14.56 3.72
N ASN A 192 -2.87 -15.46 4.46
CA ASN A 192 -2.57 -16.80 3.98
C ASN A 192 -3.86 -17.64 3.81
N GLU A 193 -4.80 -17.50 4.73
CA GLU A 193 -6.12 -18.13 4.68
C GLU A 193 -6.92 -17.62 3.48
N GLU A 194 -6.84 -16.32 3.20
CA GLU A 194 -7.50 -15.74 2.03
C GLU A 194 -6.84 -16.22 0.71
N ILE A 195 -5.50 -16.27 0.64
CA ILE A 195 -4.80 -16.85 -0.53
C ILE A 195 -5.24 -18.30 -0.75
N ASP A 196 -5.32 -19.09 0.32
CA ASP A 196 -5.75 -20.49 0.28
C ASP A 196 -7.22 -20.65 -0.18
N ALA A 197 -8.11 -19.73 0.21
CA ALA A 197 -9.48 -19.70 -0.27
C ALA A 197 -9.52 -19.42 -1.79
N GLN A 198 -8.72 -18.47 -2.27
CA GLN A 198 -8.66 -18.10 -3.70
C GLN A 198 -8.05 -19.17 -4.60
N MET A 199 -7.29 -20.12 -4.05
CA MET A 199 -6.80 -21.28 -4.81
C MET A 199 -7.90 -22.21 -5.30
N ASN A 200 -9.06 -22.22 -4.65
CA ASN A 200 -10.20 -23.06 -5.00
C ASN A 200 -11.35 -22.24 -5.61
N ASN A 201 -11.10 -20.98 -5.99
CA ASN A 201 -12.12 -20.10 -6.54
C ASN A 201 -12.47 -20.52 -7.99
N ASN A 202 -13.76 -20.82 -8.21
CA ASN A 202 -14.31 -21.32 -9.48
C ASN A 202 -14.86 -20.21 -10.42
N GLY A 203 -14.57 -18.91 -10.15
CA GLY A 203 -14.99 -17.73 -10.94
C GLY A 203 -14.33 -17.61 -12.33
N TYR A 204 -13.70 -16.48 -12.69
CA TYR A 204 -12.72 -16.38 -13.80
C TYR A 204 -11.45 -17.25 -13.51
N GLY A 205 -11.69 -18.55 -13.30
CA GLY A 205 -11.03 -19.39 -12.31
C GLY A 205 -9.73 -20.05 -12.73
N SER A 206 -9.17 -19.71 -13.90
CA SER A 206 -7.82 -20.17 -14.27
C SER A 206 -6.74 -19.19 -13.79
N ASN A 207 -6.96 -17.88 -13.95
CA ASN A 207 -5.93 -16.89 -13.70
C ASN A 207 -5.81 -16.56 -12.21
N ILE A 208 -6.93 -16.41 -11.49
CA ILE A 208 -6.93 -16.20 -10.03
C ILE A 208 -6.31 -17.39 -9.33
N MET A 209 -6.75 -18.62 -9.65
CA MET A 209 -6.16 -19.84 -9.11
C MET A 209 -4.65 -19.93 -9.39
N PHE A 210 -4.21 -19.64 -10.62
CA PHE A 210 -2.78 -19.67 -10.96
C PHE A 210 -1.97 -18.66 -10.15
N ASN A 211 -2.48 -17.44 -9.99
CA ASN A 211 -1.80 -16.40 -9.21
C ASN A 211 -1.86 -16.68 -7.70
N ALA A 212 -2.94 -17.26 -7.19
CA ALA A 212 -3.05 -17.70 -5.80
C ALA A 212 -2.04 -18.82 -5.49
N ASN A 213 -1.91 -19.80 -6.38
CA ASN A 213 -0.87 -20.83 -6.30
C ASN A 213 0.54 -20.23 -6.32
N SER A 214 0.77 -19.24 -7.19
CA SER A 214 2.08 -18.57 -7.29
C SER A 214 2.40 -17.74 -6.04
N ALA A 215 1.44 -16.99 -5.52
CA ALA A 215 1.57 -16.22 -4.28
C ALA A 215 1.82 -17.14 -3.09
N ARG A 216 1.03 -18.22 -2.94
CA ARG A 216 1.24 -19.24 -1.89
C ARG A 216 2.62 -19.88 -1.98
N ALA A 217 3.05 -20.23 -3.20
CA ALA A 217 4.36 -20.80 -3.43
C ALA A 217 5.46 -19.83 -2.97
N MET A 218 5.34 -18.53 -3.23
CA MET A 218 6.31 -17.53 -2.75
C MET A 218 6.31 -17.37 -1.23
N THR A 219 5.14 -17.40 -0.58
CA THR A 219 5.03 -17.34 0.88
C THR A 219 5.60 -18.59 1.58
N LEU A 220 5.46 -19.78 0.98
CA LEU A 220 5.86 -21.05 1.61
C LEU A 220 7.25 -21.57 1.21
N ASN A 221 7.71 -21.34 -0.02
CA ASN A 221 8.86 -22.05 -0.58
C ASN A 221 10.20 -21.74 0.10
N HIS A 222 10.31 -20.67 0.89
CA HIS A 222 11.57 -20.29 1.52
C HIS A 222 11.72 -20.71 2.98
N PHE A 223 10.64 -21.14 3.65
CA PHE A 223 10.75 -21.82 4.95
C PHE A 223 11.35 -23.23 4.79
N ILE A 224 11.15 -23.88 3.65
CA ILE A 224 11.56 -25.28 3.42
C ILE A 224 13.03 -25.39 2.95
N ARG A 225 13.56 -24.42 2.23
CA ARG A 225 14.94 -24.45 1.69
C ARG A 225 16.04 -24.06 2.68
N ARG A 226 15.69 -23.81 3.95
CA ARG A 226 16.63 -23.38 5.00
C ARG A 226 16.74 -24.33 6.19
N ASN A 227 16.27 -25.57 6.04
CA ASN A 227 16.52 -26.66 6.98
C ASN A 227 17.74 -27.48 6.57
#